data_AF-A0A7X0X1V6-F1
#
_entry.id   AF-A0A7X0X1V6-F1
#
_cell.length_a   1.000
_cell.length_b   1.000
_cell.length_c   1.000
_cell.angle_alpha   90.00
_cell.angle_beta   90.00
_cell.angle_gamma   90.00
#
_symmetry.space_group_name_H-M   'P 1'
#
loop_
_entity.id
_entity.type
_entity.pdbx_description
1 polymer ?
#
loop_
_entity_poly.entity_id
_entity_poly.type
_entity_poly.pdbx_seq_one_letter_code
_entity_poly.pdbx_strand_id
1 'polypeptide(L)'
;MLPECEMIYSTLVMIKGEAERGFDLTRNEDIITAGKYIITKNDLLYVIYWLEENEFVTRKVNANKRAKVGQKYFLTELGEGFISYY
;
A
#
# COMPACT_ATOMS: atom_id res chain seq x y z
N MET A 1 -3.84 -11.33 -13.28
CA MET A 1 -3.06 -12.40 -12.60
C MET A 1 -3.12 -12.05 -11.12
N LEU A 2 -3.73 -12.86 -10.27
CA LEU A 2 -3.90 -12.50 -8.85
C LEU A 2 -2.53 -12.27 -8.20
N PRO A 3 -2.32 -11.21 -7.39
CA PRO A 3 -1.07 -11.07 -6.65
C PRO A 3 -0.89 -12.24 -5.68
N GLU A 4 0.36 -12.65 -5.45
CA GLU A 4 0.66 -13.70 -4.48
C GLU A 4 0.27 -13.24 -3.06
N CYS A 5 -0.27 -14.14 -2.25
CA CYS A 5 -0.74 -13.81 -0.89
C CYS A 5 0.35 -13.17 -0.03
N GLU A 6 1.62 -13.60 -0.19
CA GLU A 6 2.74 -13.03 0.56
C GLU A 6 3.03 -11.57 0.16
N MET A 7 2.82 -11.21 -1.10
CA MET A 7 2.94 -9.82 -1.58
C MET A 7 1.82 -8.95 -1.00
N ILE A 8 0.59 -9.46 -1.02
CA ILE A 8 -0.61 -8.81 -0.44
C ILE A 8 -0.35 -8.50 1.04
N TYR A 9 0.04 -9.51 1.83
CA TYR A 9 0.33 -9.35 3.26
C TYR A 9 1.45 -8.33 3.50
N SER A 10 2.56 -8.45 2.77
CA SER A 10 3.71 -7.56 2.94
C SER A 10 3.37 -6.11 2.63
N THR A 11 2.61 -5.85 1.57
CA THR A 11 2.13 -4.50 1.21
C THR A 11 1.19 -3.94 2.29
N LEU A 12 0.29 -4.75 2.83
CA LEU A 12 -0.63 -4.34 3.90
C LEU A 12 0.12 -3.98 5.20
N VAL A 13 1.10 -4.78 5.60
CA VAL A 13 1.96 -4.50 6.77
C VAL A 13 2.75 -3.20 6.59
N MET A 14 3.28 -2.98 5.38
CA MET A 14 3.99 -1.74 5.06
C MET A 14 3.08 -0.50 5.17
N ILE A 15 1.85 -0.59 4.67
CA ILE A 15 0.87 0.51 4.79
C ILE A 15 0.48 0.73 6.25
N LYS A 16 0.33 -0.35 7.04
CA LYS A 16 0.10 -0.29 8.50
C LYS A 16 1.19 0.50 9.23
N GLY A 17 2.45 0.26 8.88
CA GLY A 17 3.59 0.96 9.46
C GLY A 17 3.57 2.48 9.22
N GLU A 18 2.84 2.94 8.20
CA GLU A 18 2.68 4.35 7.85
C GLU A 18 1.27 4.88 8.20
N ALA A 19 0.50 4.18 9.05
CA ALA A 19 -0.93 4.44 9.30
C ALA A 19 -1.27 5.90 9.64
N GLU A 20 -0.42 6.59 10.42
CA GLU A 20 -0.64 8.00 10.78
C GLU A 20 -0.41 8.97 9.61
N ARG A 21 0.48 8.64 8.67
CA ARG A 21 0.92 9.53 7.59
C ARG A 21 0.35 9.16 6.23
N GLY A 22 -0.15 7.94 6.08
CA GLY A 22 -0.54 7.31 4.82
C GLY A 22 0.68 6.91 3.98
N PHE A 23 0.62 5.75 3.36
CA PHE A 23 1.69 5.28 2.49
C PHE A 23 1.71 6.09 1.18
N ASP A 24 2.88 6.66 0.84
CA ASP A 24 3.05 7.53 -0.32
C ASP A 24 3.85 6.85 -1.44
N LEU A 25 3.20 6.62 -2.57
CA LEU A 25 3.80 6.03 -3.78
C LEU A 25 4.80 6.94 -4.52
N THR A 26 4.87 8.22 -4.14
CA THR A 26 5.79 9.19 -4.76
C THR A 26 7.22 9.08 -4.27
N ARG A 27 7.53 8.14 -3.34
CA ARG A 27 8.91 7.82 -2.94
C ARG A 27 9.70 7.34 -4.17
N ASN A 28 10.94 7.83 -4.30
CA ASN A 28 11.83 7.61 -5.45
C ASN A 28 12.61 6.27 -5.35
N GLU A 29 12.05 5.28 -4.67
CA GLU A 29 12.68 3.98 -4.46
C GLU A 29 12.09 2.96 -5.44
N ASP A 30 12.94 2.33 -6.26
CA ASP A 30 12.52 1.30 -7.22
C ASP A 30 12.32 -0.07 -6.57
N ILE A 31 12.92 -0.28 -5.40
CA ILE A 31 12.84 -1.47 -4.58
C ILE A 31 12.41 -1.06 -3.19
N ILE A 32 11.36 -1.69 -2.67
CA ILE A 32 10.84 -1.42 -1.34
C ILE A 32 10.95 -2.70 -0.51
N THR A 33 11.49 -2.57 0.70
CA THR A 33 11.59 -3.68 1.64
C THR A 33 10.34 -3.71 2.51
N ALA A 34 9.52 -4.74 2.34
CA ALA A 34 8.34 -4.99 3.16
C ALA A 34 8.61 -6.24 4.03
N GLY A 35 9.20 -6.04 5.21
CA GLY A 35 9.61 -7.15 6.08
C GLY A 35 10.78 -7.94 5.48
N LYS A 36 10.57 -9.22 5.16
CA LYS A 36 11.57 -10.09 4.49
C LYS A 36 11.53 -9.99 2.96
N TYR A 37 10.56 -9.27 2.40
CA TYR A 37 10.33 -9.23 0.96
C TYR A 37 10.91 -7.98 0.30
N ILE A 38 11.48 -8.20 -0.88
CA ILE A 38 11.90 -7.16 -1.82
C ILE A 38 10.82 -7.12 -2.90
N ILE A 39 10.05 -6.03 -2.94
CA ILE A 39 9.04 -5.81 -3.98
C ILE A 39 9.52 -4.71 -4.92
N THR A 40 9.34 -4.91 -6.24
CA THR A 40 9.59 -3.86 -7.21
C THR A 40 8.48 -2.82 -7.15
N LYS A 41 8.77 -1.59 -7.56
CA LYS A 41 7.76 -0.53 -7.60
C LYS A 41 6.55 -0.86 -8.49
N ASN A 42 6.76 -1.55 -9.61
CA ASN A 42 5.67 -1.94 -10.52
C ASN A 42 4.77 -2.99 -9.90
N ASP A 43 5.36 -4.00 -9.24
CA ASP A 43 4.62 -5.03 -8.54
C ASP A 43 3.86 -4.45 -7.35
N LEU A 44 4.47 -3.51 -6.63
CA LEU A 44 3.81 -2.80 -5.54
C LEU A 44 2.62 -1.97 -6.05
N LEU A 45 2.76 -1.24 -7.16
CA LEU A 45 1.67 -0.49 -7.77
C LEU A 45 0.51 -1.43 -8.14
N TYR A 46 0.84 -2.57 -8.77
CA TYR A 46 -0.15 -3.58 -9.11
C TYR A 46 -0.92 -4.08 -7.89
N VAL A 47 -0.20 -4.45 -6.82
CA VAL A 47 -0.79 -4.94 -5.57
C VAL A 47 -1.66 -3.86 -4.92
N ILE A 48 -1.19 -2.61 -4.85
CA ILE A 48 -1.95 -1.51 -4.22
C ILE A 48 -3.25 -1.24 -4.97
N TYR A 49 -3.24 -1.22 -6.30
CA TYR A 49 -4.47 -1.06 -7.08
C TYR A 49 -5.43 -2.22 -6.85
N TRP A 50 -4.92 -3.45 -6.83
CA TRP A 50 -5.75 -4.62 -6.52
C TRP A 50 -6.35 -4.52 -5.11
N LEU A 51 -5.58 -4.10 -4.10
CA LEU A 51 -6.05 -3.88 -2.74
C LEU A 51 -7.11 -2.76 -2.66
N GLU A 52 -6.96 -1.69 -3.44
CA GLU A 52 -7.94 -0.59 -3.51
C GLU A 52 -9.26 -1.06 -4.14
N GLU A 53 -9.18 -1.81 -5.25
CA GLU A 53 -10.35 -2.41 -5.90
C GLU A 53 -11.10 -3.42 -5.02
N ASN A 54 -10.39 -4.08 -4.10
CA ASN A 54 -10.95 -5.05 -3.16
C ASN A 54 -11.17 -4.49 -1.75
N GLU A 55 -11.17 -3.16 -1.59
CA GLU A 55 -11.52 -2.45 -0.35
C GLU A 55 -10.61 -2.75 0.87
N PHE A 56 -9.44 -3.36 0.68
CA PHE A 56 -8.45 -3.53 1.76
C PHE A 56 -7.72 -2.23 2.10
N VAL A 57 -7.62 -1.32 1.12
CA VAL A 57 -7.01 0.00 1.29
C VAL A 57 -7.87 1.09 0.66
N THR A 58 -7.83 2.29 1.22
CA THR A 58 -8.45 3.48 0.64
C THR A 58 -7.40 4.51 0.28
N ARG A 59 -7.59 5.15 -0.87
CA ARG A 59 -6.77 6.28 -1.30
C ARG A 59 -7.38 7.60 -0.83
N LYS A 60 -6.58 8.47 -0.21
CA LYS A 60 -6.92 9.88 0.02
C LYS A 60 -6.06 10.76 -0.86
N VAL A 61 -6.69 11.58 -1.68
CA VAL A 61 -6.01 12.58 -2.51
C VAL A 61 -5.84 13.86 -1.69
N ASN A 62 -4.60 14.23 -1.38
CA ASN A 62 -4.35 15.54 -0.79
C ASN A 62 -4.57 16.62 -1.85
N ALA A 63 -5.61 17.45 -1.66
CA ALA A 63 -6.00 18.53 -2.58
C ALA A 63 -5.05 19.76 -2.54
N ASN A 64 -3.85 19.62 -1.97
CA ASN A 64 -2.93 20.75 -1.81
C ASN A 64 -2.18 21.00 -3.13
N LYS A 65 -2.71 21.93 -3.93
CA LYS A 65 -2.28 22.34 -5.29
C LYS A 65 -0.80 22.75 -5.45
N ARG A 66 0.03 22.71 -4.40
CA ARG A 66 1.47 23.06 -4.43
C ARG A 66 2.42 21.91 -4.09
N ALA A 67 1.95 20.83 -3.48
CA ALA A 67 2.75 19.63 -3.28
C ALA A 67 2.48 18.70 -4.46
N LYS A 68 3.49 17.94 -4.94
CA LYS A 68 3.27 16.80 -5.84
C LYS A 68 2.02 16.04 -5.38
N VAL A 69 1.14 15.67 -6.31
CA VAL A 69 -0.07 14.88 -6.03
C VAL A 69 0.36 13.55 -5.40
N GLY A 70 0.56 13.54 -4.09
CA GLY A 70 0.89 12.37 -3.30
C GLY A 70 -0.40 11.60 -3.10
N GLN A 71 -0.53 10.48 -3.80
CA GLN A 71 -1.60 9.53 -3.53
C GLN A 71 -1.23 8.81 -2.24
N LYS A 72 -2.00 9.05 -1.18
CA LYS A 72 -1.79 8.42 0.12
C LYS A 72 -2.76 7.26 0.30
N TYR A 73 -2.24 6.11 0.70
CA TYR A 73 -3.03 4.91 0.95
C TYR A 73 -3.11 4.63 2.45
N PHE A 74 -4.29 4.23 2.90
CA PHE A 74 -4.61 3.91 4.29
C PHE A 74 -5.30 2.55 4.35
N LEU A 75 -5.07 1.78 5.42
CA LEU A 75 -5.80 0.54 5.65
C LEU A 75 -7.28 0.82 5.93
N THR A 76 -8.14 -0.08 5.48
CA THR A 76 -9.53 -0.19 5.93
C THR A 76 -9.63 -1.21 7.06
N GLU A 77 -10.79 -1.32 7.70
CA GLU A 77 -11.05 -2.37 8.70
C GLU A 77 -10.85 -3.79 8.12
N LEU A 78 -11.20 -3.98 6.83
CA LEU A 78 -10.99 -5.23 6.11
C LEU A 78 -9.48 -5.53 5.92
N GLY A 79 -8.70 -4.50 5.55
CA GLY A 79 -7.23 -4.55 5.49
C GLY A 79 -6.58 -4.91 6.81
N GLU A 80 -7.00 -4.26 7.90
CA GLU A 80 -6.50 -4.55 9.25
C GLU A 80 -6.88 -5.95 9.74
N GLY A 81 -8.11 -6.37 9.42
CA GLY A 81 -8.59 -7.72 9.69
C GLY A 81 -7.72 -8.77 9.01
N PHE A 82 -7.43 -8.62 7.72
CA PHE A 82 -6.60 -9.56 6.97
C PHE A 82 -5.22 -9.75 7.59
N ILE A 83 -4.54 -8.66 7.97
CA ILE A 83 -3.23 -8.73 8.64
C ILE A 83 -3.31 -9.49 9.96
N SER A 84 -4.43 -9.42 10.68
CA SER A 84 -4.57 -10.04 12.00
C SER A 84 -4.85 -11.55 11.93
N TYR A 85 -5.33 -12.04 10.79
CA TYR A 85 -5.63 -13.46 10.56
C TYR A 85 -4.49 -14.25 9.90
N TYR A 86 -3.51 -13.56 9.31
CA TYR A 86 -2.41 -14.14 8.54
C TYR A 86 -1.08 -14.04 9.31
#